data_AF-A0A3C1VIN2-F1
#
_entry.id   AF-A0A3C1VIN2-F1
#
_cell.length_a   1.000
_cell.length_b   1.000
_cell.length_c   1.000
_cell.angle_alpha   90.00
_cell.angle_beta   90.00
_cell.angle_gamma   90.00
#
_symmetry.space_group_name_H-M   'P 1'
#
loop_
_entity.id
_entity.type
_entity.pdbx_description
1 polymer ?
#
loop_
_entity_poly.entity_id
_entity_poly.type
_entity_poly.pdbx_seq_one_letter_code
_entity_poly.pdbx_strand_id
1 'polypeptide(L)'
;MSDRVLSVHQEHELLLKLEQAGFGSNEAQAVIESPENELAGQIVTNIRSKYLPNKLLEPISTINVAGTSKFVARDHFKPGEVEGVKIGYLSDNFKSHFLKKVEENVPQAQLKSRKLKQSSLDPPIITALGDNHETYLAQLWELLKAQPKGESGTLLTNGYANIFYIRDADNILWAVRVRWGGDGWYVCAPSVEYPFRSDAGSQVFGR
;
A
#
# COMPACT_ATOMS: atom_id res chain seq x y z
N MET A 1 16.73 36.52 10.89
CA MET A 1 15.41 36.36 10.26
C MET A 1 14.41 36.94 11.23
N SER A 2 13.50 37.81 10.79
CA SER A 2 12.53 38.43 11.71
C SER A 2 11.52 37.36 12.13
N ASP A 3 11.45 37.05 13.43
CA ASP A 3 10.37 36.23 13.98
C ASP A 3 9.06 36.98 13.73
N ARG A 4 8.27 36.49 12.77
CA ARG A 4 6.90 36.94 12.57
C ARG A 4 6.04 36.25 13.61
N VAL A 5 5.73 36.96 14.67
CA VAL A 5 4.67 36.58 15.61
C VAL A 5 3.34 36.76 14.88
N LEU A 6 2.46 35.75 14.96
CA LEU A 6 1.13 35.82 14.38
C LEU A 6 0.34 36.93 15.08
N SER A 7 -0.49 37.66 14.34
CA SER A 7 -1.47 38.54 14.99
C SER A 7 -2.55 37.70 15.67
N VAL A 8 -3.21 38.24 16.70
CA VAL A 8 -4.33 37.59 17.40
C VAL A 8 -5.41 37.07 16.43
N HIS A 9 -5.63 37.81 15.34
CA HIS A 9 -6.57 37.39 14.29
C HIS A 9 -6.08 36.14 13.52
N GLN A 10 -4.79 36.06 13.23
CA GLN A 10 -4.17 34.92 12.54
C GLN A 10 -4.11 33.68 13.44
N GLU A 11 -3.91 33.84 14.74
CA GLU A 11 -3.96 32.75 15.71
C GLU A 11 -5.38 32.16 15.78
N HIS A 12 -6.40 32.99 15.88
CA HIS A 12 -7.79 32.54 15.91
C HIS A 12 -8.20 31.79 14.62
N GLU A 13 -7.80 32.32 13.45
CA GLU A 13 -7.97 31.65 12.16
C GLU A 13 -7.29 30.26 12.12
N LEU A 14 -6.08 30.14 12.67
CA LEU A 14 -5.34 28.89 12.70
C LEU A 14 -6.00 27.87 13.64
N LEU A 15 -6.46 28.32 14.81
CA LEU A 15 -7.14 27.51 15.81
C LEU A 15 -8.44 26.93 15.24
N LEU A 16 -9.26 27.75 14.59
CA LEU A 16 -10.48 27.31 13.90
C LEU A 16 -10.19 26.24 12.83
N LYS A 17 -9.12 26.42 12.05
CA LYS A 17 -8.74 25.43 11.02
C LYS A 17 -8.26 24.11 11.63
N LEU A 18 -7.55 24.15 12.76
CA LEU A 18 -7.12 22.94 13.48
C LEU A 18 -8.32 22.20 14.06
N GLU A 19 -9.26 22.92 14.66
CA GLU A 19 -10.51 22.33 15.18
C GLU A 19 -11.37 21.72 14.08
N GLN A 20 -11.53 22.42 12.96
CA GLN A 20 -12.21 21.89 11.77
C GLN A 20 -11.50 20.65 11.20
N ALA A 21 -10.18 20.53 11.39
CA ALA A 21 -9.40 19.35 11.04
C ALA A 21 -9.51 18.20 12.07
N GLY A 22 -10.29 18.37 13.12
CA GLY A 22 -10.59 17.35 14.13
C GLY A 22 -9.70 17.39 15.38
N PHE A 23 -8.86 18.42 15.55
CA PHE A 23 -8.18 18.64 16.82
C PHE A 23 -9.20 19.13 17.86
N GLY A 24 -9.17 18.57 19.07
CA GLY A 24 -9.91 19.15 20.18
C GLY A 24 -9.35 20.53 20.52
N SER A 25 -10.17 21.42 21.10
CA SER A 25 -9.76 22.79 21.43
C SER A 25 -8.50 22.85 22.31
N ASN A 26 -8.34 21.89 23.24
CA ASN A 26 -7.13 21.79 24.07
C ASN A 26 -5.89 21.40 23.26
N GLU A 27 -6.05 20.55 22.24
CA GLU A 27 -4.95 20.11 21.38
C GLU A 27 -4.56 21.23 20.39
N ALA A 28 -5.55 21.93 19.82
CA ALA A 28 -5.32 23.09 18.96
C ALA A 28 -4.61 24.23 19.72
N GLN A 29 -5.02 24.49 20.97
CA GLN A 29 -4.36 25.47 21.84
C GLN A 29 -2.92 25.05 22.16
N ALA A 30 -2.69 23.77 22.49
CA ALA A 30 -1.35 23.26 22.78
C ALA A 30 -0.39 23.41 21.58
N VAL A 31 -0.88 23.28 20.35
CA VAL A 31 -0.07 23.50 19.13
C VAL A 31 0.43 24.94 19.03
N ILE A 32 -0.39 25.93 19.42
CA ILE A 32 -0.05 27.36 19.38
C ILE A 32 0.91 27.72 20.50
N GLU A 33 0.71 27.18 21.71
CA GLU A 33 1.50 27.52 22.91
C GLU A 33 2.81 26.73 23.04
N SER A 34 3.07 25.80 22.12
CA SER A 34 4.23 24.92 22.17
C SER A 34 5.56 25.70 22.14
N PRO A 35 6.47 25.50 23.11
CA PRO A 35 7.79 26.10 23.11
C PRO A 35 8.53 25.84 21.80
N GLU A 36 9.14 26.89 21.24
CA GLU A 36 9.88 26.83 19.96
C GLU A 36 9.08 26.22 18.79
N ASN A 37 7.74 26.18 18.88
CA ASN A 37 6.84 25.53 17.91
C ASN A 37 7.05 24.01 17.75
N GLU A 38 7.46 23.29 18.81
CA GLU A 38 7.75 21.84 18.75
C GLU A 38 6.58 21.02 18.17
N LEU A 39 5.36 21.22 18.68
CA LEU A 39 4.17 20.49 18.23
C LEU A 39 3.77 20.84 16.79
N ALA A 40 3.86 22.11 16.40
CA ALA A 40 3.67 22.52 15.01
C ALA A 40 4.74 21.89 14.09
N GLY A 41 5.99 21.76 14.57
CA GLY A 41 7.07 21.05 13.90
C GLY A 41 6.77 19.56 13.69
N GLN A 42 6.14 18.90 14.67
CA GLN A 42 5.68 17.51 14.54
C GLN A 42 4.52 17.38 13.54
N ILE A 43 3.56 18.31 13.53
CA ILE A 43 2.49 18.38 12.54
C ILE A 43 3.09 18.54 11.13
N VAL A 44 4.01 19.48 10.95
CA VAL A 44 4.72 19.69 9.67
C VAL A 44 5.53 18.45 9.29
N THR A 45 6.16 17.76 10.24
CA THR A 45 6.91 16.53 9.97
C THR A 45 5.98 15.39 9.54
N ASN A 46 4.81 15.25 10.16
CA ASN A 46 3.79 14.28 9.74
C ASN A 46 3.18 14.62 8.38
N ILE A 47 2.93 15.91 8.12
CA ILE A 47 2.53 16.40 6.81
C ILE A 47 3.64 16.10 5.80
N ARG A 48 4.88 16.47 6.05
CA ARG A 48 6.02 16.24 5.15
C ARG A 48 6.35 14.76 4.98
N SER A 49 6.21 13.91 5.98
CA SER A 49 6.38 12.46 5.83
C SER A 49 5.26 11.87 4.97
N LYS A 50 4.06 12.46 5.02
CA LYS A 50 2.95 12.20 4.11
C LYS A 50 3.17 12.78 2.70
N TYR A 51 3.95 13.87 2.55
CA TYR A 51 4.16 14.62 1.30
C TYR A 51 5.61 14.63 0.76
N LEU A 52 6.52 13.81 1.30
CA LEU A 52 7.83 13.47 0.72
C LEU A 52 7.84 12.01 0.23
N PRO A 53 6.96 11.65 -0.73
CA PRO A 53 6.86 10.30 -1.27
C PRO A 53 8.19 9.78 -1.83
N ASN A 54 9.05 10.67 -2.33
CA ASN A 54 10.34 10.31 -2.95
C ASN A 54 11.36 9.66 -1.99
N LYS A 55 11.10 9.62 -0.68
CA LYS A 55 11.93 8.88 0.29
C LYS A 55 11.28 7.63 0.86
N LEU A 56 10.00 7.37 0.57
CA LEU A 56 9.29 6.21 1.12
C LEU A 56 9.64 4.92 0.36
N LEU A 57 9.77 5.02 -0.96
CA LEU A 57 9.97 3.91 -1.87
C LEU A 57 11.33 3.99 -2.54
N GLU A 58 12.10 2.91 -2.46
CA GLU A 58 13.36 2.73 -3.18
C GLU A 58 13.12 1.85 -4.42
N PRO A 59 13.39 2.33 -5.64
CA PRO A 59 13.24 1.51 -6.85
C PRO A 59 14.11 0.26 -6.78
N ILE A 60 13.56 -0.92 -7.12
CA ILE A 60 14.31 -2.18 -7.21
C ILE A 60 14.42 -2.62 -8.67
N SER A 61 13.29 -2.93 -9.32
CA SER A 61 13.29 -3.51 -10.65
C SER A 61 12.05 -3.16 -11.46
N THR A 62 12.11 -3.43 -12.76
CA THR A 62 10.96 -3.36 -13.68
C THR A 62 10.80 -4.72 -14.36
N ILE A 63 9.59 -5.25 -14.40
CA ILE A 63 9.25 -6.59 -14.86
C ILE A 63 8.15 -6.49 -15.91
N ASN A 64 8.34 -7.14 -17.06
CA ASN A 64 7.28 -7.26 -18.07
C ASN A 64 6.35 -8.40 -17.66
N VAL A 65 5.04 -8.12 -17.58
CA VAL A 65 3.99 -9.12 -17.37
C VAL A 65 3.09 -9.16 -18.61
N ALA A 66 2.80 -10.37 -19.08
CA ALA A 66 1.91 -10.57 -20.22
C ALA A 66 0.48 -10.12 -19.90
N GLY A 67 -0.23 -9.69 -20.94
CA GLY A 67 -1.67 -9.48 -20.84
C GLY A 67 -2.43 -10.80 -20.90
N THR A 68 -3.71 -10.78 -20.49
CA THR A 68 -4.60 -11.93 -20.64
C THR A 68 -5.98 -11.47 -21.07
N SER A 69 -6.60 -12.24 -21.98
CA SER A 69 -7.96 -11.96 -22.44
C SER A 69 -8.99 -12.19 -21.33
N LYS A 70 -8.74 -13.16 -20.43
CA LYS A 70 -9.63 -13.49 -19.32
C LYS A 70 -8.89 -14.13 -18.17
N PHE A 71 -9.16 -13.66 -16.96
CA PHE A 71 -8.66 -14.24 -15.72
C PHE A 71 -9.81 -14.41 -14.73
N VAL A 72 -9.98 -15.62 -14.21
CA VAL A 72 -11.03 -15.96 -13.24
C VAL A 72 -10.35 -16.29 -11.91
N ALA A 73 -10.53 -15.46 -10.88
CA ALA A 73 -9.76 -15.54 -9.65
C ALA A 73 -9.90 -16.89 -8.94
N ARG A 74 -11.13 -17.40 -8.79
CA ARG A 74 -11.42 -18.70 -8.15
C ARG A 74 -10.78 -19.92 -8.82
N ASP A 75 -10.43 -19.82 -10.11
CA ASP A 75 -9.83 -20.94 -10.82
C ASP A 75 -8.35 -21.11 -10.41
N HIS A 76 -7.72 -20.03 -9.98
CA HIS A 76 -6.30 -19.92 -9.65
C HIS A 76 -6.03 -19.87 -8.13
N PHE A 77 -6.77 -19.03 -7.40
CA PHE A 77 -6.56 -18.83 -5.96
C PHE A 77 -7.39 -19.82 -5.14
N LYS A 78 -6.81 -20.98 -4.86
CA LYS A 78 -7.36 -22.01 -3.98
C LYS A 78 -6.22 -22.72 -3.24
N PRO A 79 -6.40 -23.15 -1.97
CA PRO A 79 -5.35 -23.87 -1.24
C PRO A 79 -4.87 -25.12 -2.00
N GLY A 80 -3.57 -25.40 -1.92
CA GLY A 80 -2.93 -26.50 -2.63
C GLY A 80 -2.06 -26.03 -3.80
N GLU A 81 -1.84 -26.90 -4.78
CA GLU A 81 -1.03 -26.59 -5.96
C GLU A 81 -1.94 -26.34 -7.17
N VAL A 82 -1.75 -25.20 -7.83
CA VAL A 82 -2.52 -24.80 -9.02
C VAL A 82 -1.54 -24.25 -10.05
N GLU A 83 -1.44 -24.89 -11.21
CA GLU A 83 -0.44 -24.54 -12.24
C GLU A 83 1.00 -24.51 -11.67
N GLY A 84 1.29 -25.38 -10.70
CA GLY A 84 2.58 -25.43 -9.99
C GLY A 84 2.68 -24.47 -8.80
N VAL A 85 1.86 -23.42 -8.73
CA VAL A 85 1.86 -22.43 -7.65
C VAL A 85 1.30 -23.05 -6.39
N LYS A 86 2.09 -23.08 -5.31
CA LYS A 86 1.68 -23.59 -3.99
C LYS A 86 1.02 -22.47 -3.18
N ILE A 87 -0.29 -22.53 -3.00
CA ILE A 87 -1.06 -21.64 -2.13
C ILE A 87 -1.25 -22.32 -0.78
N GLY A 88 -0.62 -21.76 0.26
CA GLY A 88 -0.72 -22.26 1.63
C GLY A 88 -1.97 -21.75 2.33
N TYR A 89 -2.35 -20.48 2.11
CA TYR A 89 -3.46 -19.86 2.81
C TYR A 89 -4.06 -18.67 2.03
N LEU A 90 -5.39 -18.54 2.12
CA LEU A 90 -6.14 -17.37 1.67
C LEU A 90 -6.89 -16.79 2.87
N SER A 91 -6.72 -15.49 3.13
CA SER A 91 -7.48 -14.81 4.20
C SER A 91 -8.96 -14.70 3.83
N ASP A 92 -9.82 -14.56 4.84
CA ASP A 92 -11.27 -14.47 4.59
C ASP A 92 -11.64 -13.21 3.79
N ASN A 93 -10.96 -12.08 4.04
CA ASN A 93 -11.13 -10.88 3.20
C ASN A 93 -10.74 -11.13 1.74
N PHE A 94 -9.67 -11.88 1.47
CA PHE A 94 -9.32 -12.20 0.08
C PHE A 94 -10.42 -13.07 -0.54
N LYS A 95 -10.90 -14.07 0.18
CA LYS A 95 -11.97 -14.96 -0.29
C LYS A 95 -13.25 -14.19 -0.63
N SER A 96 -13.70 -13.31 0.27
CA SER A 96 -14.96 -12.57 0.12
C SER A 96 -14.94 -11.58 -1.04
N HIS A 97 -13.82 -10.89 -1.25
CA HIS A 97 -13.74 -9.80 -2.22
C HIS A 97 -13.26 -10.26 -3.60
N PHE A 98 -12.33 -11.23 -3.66
CA PHE A 98 -11.63 -11.54 -4.91
C PHE A 98 -12.05 -12.84 -5.59
N LEU A 99 -12.57 -13.86 -4.91
CA LEU A 99 -12.87 -15.14 -5.59
C LEU A 99 -13.98 -15.03 -6.66
N LYS A 100 -14.90 -14.07 -6.50
CA LYS A 100 -15.91 -13.76 -7.52
C LYS A 100 -15.37 -12.90 -8.69
N LYS A 101 -14.15 -12.37 -8.58
CA LYS A 101 -13.59 -11.45 -9.57
C LYS A 101 -13.25 -12.19 -10.86
N VAL A 102 -13.68 -11.58 -11.96
CA VAL A 102 -13.27 -11.90 -13.33
C VAL A 102 -12.64 -10.65 -13.91
N GLU A 103 -11.43 -10.77 -14.43
CA GLU A 103 -10.76 -9.70 -15.17
C GLU A 103 -10.79 -10.05 -16.66
N GLU A 104 -11.23 -9.12 -17.49
CA GLU A 104 -11.26 -9.27 -18.94
C GLU A 104 -10.31 -8.25 -19.58
N ASN A 105 -9.65 -8.66 -20.66
CA ASN A 105 -8.75 -7.81 -21.44
C ASN A 105 -7.66 -7.12 -20.59
N VAL A 106 -7.05 -7.86 -19.66
CA VAL A 106 -5.94 -7.36 -18.85
C VAL A 106 -4.76 -7.05 -19.79
N PRO A 107 -4.26 -5.80 -19.82
CA PRO A 107 -3.19 -5.43 -20.73
C PRO A 107 -1.85 -6.00 -20.27
N GLN A 108 -0.94 -6.18 -21.24
CA GLN A 108 0.48 -6.30 -20.94
C GLN A 108 0.93 -5.04 -20.18
N ALA A 109 1.78 -5.21 -19.17
CA ALA A 109 2.29 -4.08 -18.40
C ALA A 109 3.76 -4.26 -18.03
N GLN A 110 4.40 -3.13 -17.70
CA GLN A 110 5.66 -3.11 -16.97
C GLN A 110 5.35 -2.85 -15.50
N LEU A 111 5.52 -3.84 -14.65
CA LEU A 111 5.42 -3.67 -13.21
C LEU A 111 6.74 -3.22 -12.65
N LYS A 112 6.74 -2.11 -11.92
CA LYS A 112 7.88 -1.60 -11.17
C LYS A 112 7.76 -2.04 -9.73
N SER A 113 8.80 -2.70 -9.23
CA SER A 113 8.93 -3.06 -7.83
C SER A 113 9.71 -1.99 -7.07
N ARG A 114 9.28 -1.68 -5.86
CA ARG A 114 9.96 -0.74 -4.97
C ARG A 114 10.02 -1.30 -3.56
N LYS A 115 11.13 -1.09 -2.86
CA LYS A 115 11.27 -1.42 -1.44
C LYS A 115 10.66 -0.32 -0.59
N LEU A 116 9.85 -0.70 0.39
CA LEU A 116 9.36 0.20 1.41
C LEU A 116 10.46 0.47 2.44
N LYS A 117 10.97 1.70 2.52
CA LYS A 117 12.12 2.05 3.37
C LYS A 117 11.78 2.19 4.86
N GLN A 118 10.51 2.49 5.17
CA GLN A 118 10.00 2.69 6.52
C GLN A 118 8.56 2.18 6.62
N SER A 119 8.16 1.67 7.78
CA SER A 119 6.80 1.17 7.95
C SER A 119 5.77 2.28 7.75
N SER A 120 4.71 2.00 6.99
CA SER A 120 3.76 3.02 6.54
C SER A 120 2.36 2.44 6.37
N LEU A 121 1.36 3.30 6.49
CA LEU A 121 -0.02 2.99 6.07
C LEU A 121 -0.10 2.95 4.54
N ASP A 122 -1.17 2.36 4.01
CA ASP A 122 -1.41 2.24 2.58
C ASP A 122 -1.58 3.59 1.86
N PRO A 123 -2.30 4.62 2.39
CA PRO A 123 -2.48 5.87 1.65
C PRO A 123 -1.19 6.62 1.30
N PRO A 124 -0.18 6.76 2.20
CA PRO A 124 1.12 7.31 1.82
C PRO A 124 1.89 6.46 0.79
N ILE A 125 1.75 5.13 0.82
CA ILE A 125 2.39 4.24 -0.15
C ILE A 125 1.77 4.44 -1.54
N ILE A 126 0.44 4.46 -1.62
CA ILE A 126 -0.32 4.75 -2.84
C ILE A 126 0.09 6.12 -3.40
N THR A 127 0.14 7.14 -2.53
CA THR A 127 0.60 8.49 -2.91
C THR A 127 2.01 8.46 -3.50
N ALA A 128 2.91 7.64 -2.94
CA ALA A 128 4.29 7.52 -3.42
C ALA A 128 4.43 6.73 -4.73
N LEU A 129 3.49 5.82 -5.03
CA LEU A 129 3.41 5.14 -6.32
C LEU A 129 2.83 6.04 -7.42
N GLY A 130 1.99 7.02 -7.06
CA GLY A 130 1.34 7.94 -7.98
C GLY A 130 0.25 7.27 -8.83
N ASP A 131 0.00 7.80 -10.03
CA ASP A 131 -1.12 7.39 -10.90
C ASP A 131 -1.05 5.92 -11.34
N ASN A 132 0.13 5.30 -11.30
CA ASN A 132 0.35 3.91 -11.70
C ASN A 132 0.39 2.94 -10.51
N HIS A 133 -0.25 3.27 -9.38
CA HIS A 133 -0.24 2.41 -8.20
C HIS A 133 -1.02 1.10 -8.36
N GLU A 134 -2.04 1.08 -9.22
CA GLU A 134 -2.92 -0.09 -9.39
C GLU A 134 -2.31 -1.16 -10.29
N THR A 135 -2.63 -2.42 -9.99
CA THR A 135 -2.25 -3.62 -10.74
C THR A 135 -3.46 -4.55 -10.89
N TYR A 136 -3.30 -5.61 -11.68
CA TYR A 136 -4.33 -6.65 -11.87
C TYR A 136 -4.00 -7.93 -11.12
N LEU A 137 -5.04 -8.67 -10.72
CA LEU A 137 -4.88 -9.96 -10.05
C LEU A 137 -4.23 -10.99 -10.99
N ALA A 138 -4.53 -10.94 -12.29
CA ALA A 138 -3.85 -11.74 -13.30
C ALA A 138 -2.34 -11.46 -13.36
N GLN A 139 -1.93 -10.21 -13.23
CA GLN A 139 -0.51 -9.84 -13.26
C GLN A 139 0.21 -10.32 -12.00
N LEU A 140 -0.45 -10.26 -10.84
CA LEU A 140 0.05 -10.91 -9.62
C LEU A 140 0.21 -12.42 -9.83
N TRP A 141 -0.77 -13.08 -10.46
CA TRP A 141 -0.70 -14.52 -10.73
C TRP A 141 0.50 -14.88 -11.63
N GLU A 142 0.81 -14.09 -12.66
CA GLU A 142 2.01 -14.30 -13.48
C GLU A 142 3.31 -14.25 -12.64
N LEU A 143 3.40 -13.34 -11.67
CA LEU A 143 4.55 -13.29 -10.77
C LEU A 143 4.61 -14.49 -9.84
N LEU A 144 3.46 -15.00 -9.37
CA LEU A 144 3.40 -16.23 -8.57
C LEU A 144 3.81 -17.46 -9.40
N LYS A 145 3.42 -17.54 -10.67
CA LYS A 145 3.85 -18.60 -11.60
C LYS A 145 5.33 -18.55 -11.95
N ALA A 146 5.97 -17.39 -11.83
CA ALA A 146 7.41 -17.27 -11.98
C ALA A 146 8.18 -17.75 -10.73
N GLN A 147 7.51 -17.84 -9.58
CA GLN A 147 8.07 -18.34 -8.31
C GLN A 147 7.10 -19.30 -7.58
N PRO A 148 6.61 -20.37 -8.23
CA PRO A 148 5.53 -21.23 -7.74
C PRO A 148 5.77 -21.82 -6.35
N LYS A 149 7.03 -22.07 -5.99
CA LYS A 149 7.42 -22.77 -4.75
C LYS A 149 8.34 -21.92 -3.87
N GLY A 150 8.26 -20.59 -4.00
CA GLY A 150 8.99 -19.66 -3.17
C GLY A 150 10.49 -19.62 -3.44
N GLU A 151 10.91 -20.08 -4.63
CA GLU A 151 12.26 -19.88 -5.12
C GLU A 151 12.59 -18.38 -5.26
N SER A 152 13.89 -18.08 -5.32
CA SER A 152 14.37 -16.72 -5.50
C SER A 152 13.90 -16.12 -6.83
N GLY A 153 13.48 -14.86 -6.80
CA GLY A 153 13.05 -14.13 -7.99
C GLY A 153 12.62 -12.70 -7.67
N THR A 154 11.63 -12.21 -8.41
CA THR A 154 11.04 -10.87 -8.28
C THR A 154 10.30 -10.66 -6.95
N LEU A 155 9.49 -11.61 -6.52
CA LEU A 155 8.74 -11.57 -5.26
C LEU A 155 9.67 -11.92 -4.10
N LEU A 156 9.50 -11.22 -2.98
CA LEU A 156 10.11 -11.57 -1.71
C LEU A 156 9.60 -12.92 -1.22
N THR A 157 10.52 -13.82 -0.88
CA THR A 157 10.22 -15.14 -0.32
C THR A 157 10.80 -15.33 1.09
N ASN A 158 11.24 -14.24 1.72
CA ASN A 158 11.85 -14.19 3.05
C ASN A 158 10.84 -13.87 4.18
N GLY A 159 9.56 -14.10 3.95
CA GLY A 159 8.47 -13.85 4.91
C GLY A 159 7.91 -12.43 4.92
N TYR A 160 8.59 -11.45 4.30
CA TYR A 160 8.06 -10.11 4.09
C TYR A 160 6.95 -10.07 3.04
N ALA A 161 6.10 -9.05 3.12
CA ALA A 161 5.00 -8.88 2.19
C ALA A 161 5.46 -8.31 0.85
N ASN A 162 4.86 -8.83 -0.22
CA ASN A 162 4.77 -8.19 -1.52
C ASN A 162 3.37 -7.59 -1.64
N ILE A 163 3.27 -6.29 -1.90
CA ILE A 163 2.05 -5.50 -1.78
C ILE A 163 1.65 -5.01 -3.16
N PHE A 164 0.39 -5.25 -3.50
CA PHE A 164 -0.26 -4.87 -4.75
C PHE A 164 -1.55 -4.13 -4.42
N TYR A 165 -1.82 -3.03 -5.11
CA TYR A 165 -3.12 -2.36 -5.02
C TYR A 165 -4.00 -2.83 -6.16
N ILE A 166 -5.08 -3.55 -5.83
CA ILE A 166 -5.93 -4.22 -6.81
C ILE A 166 -7.39 -3.94 -6.46
N ARG A 167 -8.19 -3.59 -7.46
CA ARG A 167 -9.64 -3.45 -7.27
C ARG A 167 -10.32 -4.81 -7.24
N ASP A 168 -11.29 -4.99 -6.35
CA ASP A 168 -12.08 -6.23 -6.29
C ASP A 168 -13.14 -6.31 -7.41
N ALA A 169 -14.12 -7.21 -7.25
CA ALA A 169 -15.23 -7.34 -8.20
C ALA A 169 -16.24 -6.18 -8.14
N ASP A 170 -16.28 -5.43 -7.03
CA ASP A 170 -17.16 -4.28 -6.81
C ASP A 170 -16.42 -2.96 -7.04
N ASN A 171 -15.23 -3.02 -7.67
CA ASN A 171 -14.35 -1.90 -8.01
C ASN A 171 -13.77 -1.14 -6.79
N ILE A 172 -13.75 -1.77 -5.62
CA ILE A 172 -13.18 -1.24 -4.37
C ILE A 172 -11.69 -1.57 -4.33
N LEU A 173 -10.83 -0.61 -3.97
CA LEU A 173 -9.38 -0.80 -3.93
C LEU A 173 -8.93 -1.49 -2.64
N TRP A 174 -8.12 -2.55 -2.78
CA TRP A 174 -7.58 -3.31 -1.65
C TRP A 174 -6.06 -3.40 -1.72
N ALA A 175 -5.41 -3.52 -0.56
CA ALA A 175 -4.00 -3.85 -0.46
C ALA A 175 -3.86 -5.38 -0.48
N VAL A 176 -3.72 -5.98 -1.66
CA VAL A 176 -3.47 -7.42 -1.79
C VAL A 176 -2.02 -7.70 -1.44
N ARG A 177 -1.81 -8.47 -0.38
CA ARG A 177 -0.47 -8.81 0.13
C ARG A 177 -0.22 -10.29 -0.06
N VAL A 178 0.92 -10.62 -0.65
CA VAL A 178 1.42 -12.01 -0.76
C VAL A 178 2.75 -12.16 -0.04
N ARG A 179 2.87 -13.19 0.78
CA ARG A 179 4.14 -13.56 1.43
C ARG A 179 4.35 -15.06 1.33
N TRP A 180 5.61 -15.46 1.16
CA TRP A 180 5.97 -16.87 1.22
C TRP A 180 6.06 -17.33 2.68
N GLY A 181 5.48 -18.48 2.99
CA GLY A 181 5.73 -19.23 4.21
C GLY A 181 6.05 -20.69 3.88
N GLY A 182 6.43 -21.49 4.87
CA GLY A 182 6.84 -22.89 4.66
C GLY A 182 5.80 -23.75 3.92
N ASP A 183 4.51 -23.42 4.10
CA ASP A 183 3.40 -24.16 3.49
C ASP A 183 2.92 -23.59 2.15
N GLY A 184 3.52 -22.51 1.64
CA GLY A 184 3.16 -21.89 0.35
C GLY A 184 2.98 -20.38 0.44
N TRP A 185 2.40 -19.80 -0.61
CA TRP A 185 1.99 -18.41 -0.65
C TRP A 185 0.78 -18.16 0.25
N TYR A 186 0.90 -17.17 1.12
CA TYR A 186 -0.19 -16.63 1.94
C TYR A 186 -0.68 -15.37 1.25
N VAL A 187 -1.98 -15.33 0.93
CA VAL A 187 -2.60 -14.21 0.22
C VAL A 187 -3.66 -13.57 1.13
N CYS A 188 -3.55 -12.27 1.35
CA CYS A 188 -4.56 -11.51 2.08
C CYS A 188 -4.91 -10.21 1.37
N ALA A 189 -6.07 -9.64 1.70
CA ALA A 189 -6.53 -8.36 1.15
C ALA A 189 -7.15 -7.49 2.26
N PRO A 190 -6.36 -6.91 3.17
CA PRO A 190 -6.85 -5.87 4.07
C PRO A 190 -7.33 -4.63 3.31
N SER A 191 -8.32 -3.94 3.87
CA SER A 191 -8.74 -2.62 3.36
C SER A 191 -7.59 -1.63 3.46
N VAL A 192 -7.45 -0.76 2.45
CA VAL A 192 -6.46 0.32 2.43
C VAL A 192 -6.70 1.39 3.51
N GLU A 193 -7.91 1.42 4.07
CA GLU A 193 -8.30 2.32 5.17
C GLU A 193 -8.01 1.73 6.55
N TYR A 194 -7.75 0.42 6.62
CA TYR A 194 -7.49 -0.25 7.89
C TYR A 194 -6.14 0.22 8.45
N PRO A 195 -6.02 0.50 9.77
CA PRO A 195 -4.83 1.13 10.35
C PRO A 195 -3.61 0.19 10.47
N PHE A 196 -3.56 -0.89 9.69
CA PHE A 196 -2.45 -1.84 9.72
C PHE A 196 -1.31 -1.36 8.81
N ARG A 197 -0.17 -1.07 9.43
CA ARG A 197 1.03 -0.62 8.72
C ARG A 197 1.68 -1.77 7.97
N SER A 198 2.13 -1.50 6.76
CA SER A 198 3.06 -2.36 6.03
C SER A 198 4.47 -2.15 6.58
N ASP A 199 5.22 -3.22 6.80
CA ASP A 199 6.53 -3.16 7.44
C ASP A 199 7.62 -2.66 6.51
N ALA A 200 8.57 -1.89 7.06
CA ALA A 200 9.82 -1.57 6.39
C ALA A 200 10.51 -2.85 5.88
N GLY A 201 10.99 -2.83 4.63
CA GLY A 201 11.54 -4.00 3.96
C GLY A 201 10.56 -4.76 3.08
N SER A 202 9.24 -4.52 3.23
CA SER A 202 8.24 -5.03 2.28
C SER A 202 8.48 -4.48 0.87
N GLN A 203 8.00 -5.20 -0.13
CA GLN A 203 8.08 -4.78 -1.53
C GLN A 203 6.71 -4.37 -2.03
N VAL A 204 6.65 -3.28 -2.80
CA VAL A 204 5.41 -2.71 -3.33
C VAL A 204 5.50 -2.67 -4.85
N PHE A 205 4.40 -3.02 -5.51
CA PHE A 205 4.30 -3.08 -6.96
C PHE A 205 3.27 -2.07 -7.48
N GLY A 206 3.57 -1.53 -8.65
CA GLY A 206 2.70 -0.66 -9.43
C GLY A 206 3.17 -0.64 -10.89
N ARG A 207 2.35 -0.16 -11.80
CA ARG A 207 2.68 -0.05 -13.24
C ARG A 207 3.65 1.11 -13.56
#